data_AF-A0A7W1YS14-F1
#
_entry.id   AF-A0A7W1YS14-F1
#
_cell.length_a   1.000
_cell.length_b   1.000
_cell.length_c   1.000
_cell.angle_alpha   90.00
_cell.angle_beta   90.00
_cell.angle_gamma   90.00
#
_symmetry.space_group_name_H-M   'P 1'
#
loop_
_entity.id
_entity.type
_entity.pdbx_description
1 polymer ?
#
loop_
_entity_poly.entity_id
_entity_poly.type
_entity_poly.pdbx_seq_one_letter_code
_entity_poly.pdbx_strand_id
1 'polypeptide(L)'
;MTEYFRGAARIAAAALFVLAFTVAASAQTGQIRGKVVDAKGQPVADAIVKIDFKGNITRAVSTKTDKKGSFIQVGLASGPYEITVSKDNLSTTQNNRVSVGSTTELEFVLAPGAAPNATAEDAKIADAKRKALQDKYVAAIGLVDAGKYDEGIAALNAVITELGSCAVCQVKIGDAQWKKGDEAAAEASYKAAIAADPKIAESYGQLASLYNKQKKFDDAAAMSAKANELAGAGTAGGGNASVIFNQGIIFWNQSKVPEAKAQFEQAVKIDPTLADAHYWLGMARVNEGDMPGAKASFEQYLKLAPTGQHAATAKGILDSIK
;
A
#
# COMPACT_ATOMS: atom_id res chain seq x y z
N MET A 1 74.59 -32.65 9.17
CA MET A 1 74.54 -32.88 10.63
C MET A 1 74.08 -31.56 11.23
N THR A 2 72.93 -31.57 11.93
CA THR A 2 72.45 -30.53 12.87
C THR A 2 72.15 -29.13 12.28
N GLU A 3 70.87 -28.79 12.07
CA GLU A 3 70.02 -27.94 12.97
C GLU A 3 70.31 -26.43 12.84
N TYR A 4 69.40 -25.46 12.96
CA TYR A 4 67.94 -25.34 12.91
C TYR A 4 67.69 -23.82 12.97
N PHE A 5 66.63 -23.35 12.32
CA PHE A 5 65.85 -22.14 12.62
C PHE A 5 66.22 -20.69 12.19
N ARG A 6 65.31 -20.19 11.33
CA ARG A 6 64.43 -19.00 11.45
C ARG A 6 64.96 -17.59 11.09
N GLY A 7 64.31 -17.03 10.08
CA GLY A 7 64.23 -15.59 9.82
C GLY A 7 63.25 -15.27 8.69
N ALA A 8 61.94 -15.44 8.91
CA ALA A 8 60.92 -14.98 7.97
C ALA A 8 60.71 -13.46 8.16
N ALA A 9 61.11 -12.68 7.17
CA ALA A 9 60.87 -11.24 7.08
C ALA A 9 59.58 -10.95 6.29
N ARG A 10 58.87 -9.97 6.82
CA ARG A 10 57.55 -9.42 6.47
C ARG A 10 57.51 -8.82 5.05
N ILE A 11 56.33 -8.73 4.45
CA ILE A 11 55.72 -7.49 3.89
C ILE A 11 54.28 -7.73 3.41
N ALA A 12 53.38 -6.94 4.00
CA ALA A 12 52.11 -6.36 3.52
C ALA A 12 51.06 -7.22 2.76
N ALA A 13 49.97 -7.53 3.47
CA ALA A 13 48.64 -7.63 2.88
C ALA A 13 47.76 -6.52 3.48
N ALA A 14 47.38 -5.54 2.67
CA ALA A 14 46.39 -4.52 3.04
C ALA A 14 44.99 -5.11 2.82
N ALA A 15 44.33 -5.49 3.92
CA ALA A 15 42.92 -5.85 3.93
C ALA A 15 42.10 -4.63 4.37
N LEU A 16 41.47 -3.96 3.41
CA LEU A 16 40.46 -2.94 3.63
C LEU A 16 39.17 -3.64 4.09
N PHE A 17 38.95 -3.71 5.40
CA PHE A 17 37.66 -4.08 5.97
C PHE A 17 36.72 -2.87 5.91
N VAL A 18 35.90 -2.79 4.86
CA VAL A 18 34.72 -1.92 4.87
C VAL A 18 33.64 -2.64 5.67
N LEU A 19 33.59 -2.35 6.97
CA LEU A 19 32.43 -2.65 7.80
C LEU A 19 31.27 -1.77 7.33
N ALA A 20 30.44 -2.29 6.43
CA ALA A 20 29.14 -1.73 6.14
C ALA A 20 28.26 -1.90 7.39
N PHE A 21 28.33 -0.93 8.31
CA PHE A 21 27.25 -0.72 9.26
C PHE A 21 26.07 -0.18 8.46
N THR A 22 25.14 -1.07 8.10
CA THR A 22 23.79 -0.64 7.77
C THR A 22 23.23 0.01 9.04
N VAL A 23 23.30 1.33 9.13
CA VAL A 23 22.48 2.06 10.09
C VAL A 23 21.05 1.76 9.67
N ALA A 24 20.38 0.87 10.39
CA ALA A 24 18.95 0.68 10.26
C ALA A 24 18.36 2.10 10.33
N ALA A 25 17.70 2.54 9.26
CA ALA A 25 16.99 3.81 9.26
C ALA A 25 16.00 3.75 10.42
N SER A 26 16.35 4.39 11.54
CA SER A 26 15.43 4.54 12.65
C SER A 26 14.29 5.38 12.11
N ALA A 27 13.13 4.76 11.94
CA ALA A 27 11.92 5.51 11.65
C ALA A 27 11.82 6.56 12.76
N GLN A 28 11.98 7.83 12.42
CA GLN A 28 11.89 8.88 13.42
C GLN A 28 10.41 8.92 13.85
N THR A 29 10.12 8.34 15.02
CA THR A 29 8.77 8.25 15.56
C THR A 29 8.52 9.37 16.55
N GLY A 30 7.27 9.81 16.68
CA GLY A 30 6.84 10.70 17.75
C GLY A 30 6.36 9.93 18.98
N GLN A 31 6.06 10.67 20.04
CA GLN A 31 5.61 10.14 21.31
C GLN A 31 4.39 10.92 21.81
N ILE A 32 3.44 10.22 22.44
CA ILE A 32 2.42 10.84 23.28
C ILE A 32 2.72 10.45 24.73
N ARG A 33 2.67 11.42 25.64
CA ARG A 33 2.58 11.17 27.08
C ARG A 33 1.43 11.97 27.66
N GLY A 34 0.86 11.49 28.75
CA GLY A 34 -0.21 12.26 29.36
C GLY A 34 -0.59 11.81 30.76
N LYS A 35 -1.49 12.59 31.35
CA LYS A 35 -2.03 12.36 32.68
C LYS A 35 -3.54 12.30 32.63
N VAL A 36 -4.11 11.40 33.42
CA VAL A 36 -5.55 11.23 33.56
C VAL A 36 -5.91 11.49 35.01
N VAL A 37 -6.86 12.41 35.21
CA VAL A 37 -7.40 12.79 36.51
C VAL A 37 -8.91 12.68 36.53
N ASP A 38 -9.50 12.54 37.71
CA ASP A 38 -10.96 12.61 37.88
C ASP A 38 -11.44 14.07 37.99
N ALA A 39 -12.74 14.28 38.18
CA ALA A 39 -13.33 15.61 38.37
C ALA A 39 -12.75 16.40 39.57
N LYS A 40 -12.06 15.75 40.50
CA LYS A 40 -11.43 16.34 41.69
C LYS A 40 -9.91 16.52 41.50
N GLY A 41 -9.38 16.24 40.31
CA GLY A 41 -7.95 16.31 40.01
C GLY A 41 -7.14 15.13 40.57
N GLN A 42 -7.78 14.08 41.06
CA GLN A 42 -7.09 12.90 41.58
C GLN A 42 -6.65 11.97 40.44
N PRO A 43 -5.44 11.39 40.51
CA PRO A 43 -4.93 10.53 39.45
C PRO A 43 -5.79 9.28 39.27
N VAL A 44 -6.11 8.96 38.02
CA VAL A 44 -6.90 7.77 37.68
C VAL A 44 -5.97 6.68 37.18
N ALA A 45 -5.67 5.71 38.05
CA ALA A 45 -4.87 4.53 37.71
C ALA A 45 -5.66 3.52 36.86
N ASP A 46 -4.96 2.70 36.07
CA ASP A 46 -5.53 1.63 35.25
C ASP A 46 -6.60 2.08 34.23
N ALA A 47 -6.67 3.38 33.92
CA ALA A 47 -7.50 3.88 32.83
C ALA A 47 -6.92 3.39 31.50
N ILE A 48 -7.78 2.91 30.61
CA ILE A 48 -7.40 2.46 29.26
C ILE A 48 -7.22 3.71 28.40
N VAL A 49 -6.08 3.81 27.74
CA VAL A 49 -5.78 4.87 26.78
C VAL A 49 -5.63 4.25 25.40
N LYS A 50 -6.62 4.49 24.54
CA LYS A 50 -6.63 4.06 23.15
C LYS A 50 -6.17 5.21 22.27
N ILE A 51 -5.21 4.94 21.38
CA ILE A 51 -4.59 5.93 20.49
C ILE A 51 -4.80 5.42 19.06
N ASP A 52 -5.79 6.01 18.38
CA ASP A 52 -6.21 5.65 17.03
C ASP A 52 -5.63 6.64 16.01
N PHE A 53 -4.78 6.16 15.11
CA PHE A 53 -4.29 6.94 13.98
C PHE A 53 -5.42 7.16 12.97
N LYS A 54 -5.71 8.42 12.65
CA LYS A 54 -6.77 8.83 11.72
C LYS A 54 -6.21 9.21 10.33
N GLY A 55 -5.03 8.70 9.99
CA GLY A 55 -4.48 8.81 8.63
C GLY A 55 -5.01 7.71 7.70
N ASN A 56 -4.36 7.57 6.55
CA ASN A 56 -4.80 6.67 5.46
C ASN A 56 -4.61 5.17 5.76
N ILE A 57 -4.05 4.81 6.91
CA ILE A 57 -3.81 3.42 7.34
C ILE A 57 -4.37 3.30 8.75
N THR A 58 -5.26 2.35 8.99
CA THR A 58 -5.77 2.10 10.34
C THR A 58 -4.65 1.56 11.23
N ARG A 59 -4.22 2.32 12.22
CA ARG A 59 -3.28 1.89 13.27
C ARG A 59 -3.83 2.30 14.62
N ALA A 60 -4.07 1.34 15.50
CA ALA A 60 -4.55 1.58 16.85
C ALA A 60 -3.60 0.92 17.84
N VAL A 61 -3.22 1.66 18.88
CA VAL A 61 -2.47 1.11 20.01
C VAL A 61 -3.21 1.43 21.29
N SER A 62 -3.02 0.59 22.31
CA SER A 62 -3.62 0.82 23.63
C SER A 62 -2.58 0.67 24.72
N THR A 63 -2.70 1.48 25.76
CA THR A 63 -1.90 1.42 26.98
C THR A 63 -2.78 1.69 28.19
N LYS A 64 -2.22 1.60 29.40
CA LYS A 64 -2.91 1.92 30.65
C LYS A 64 -2.16 2.98 31.43
N THR A 65 -2.89 3.76 32.21
CA THR A 65 -2.27 4.67 33.18
C THR A 65 -1.67 3.91 34.36
N ASP A 66 -0.55 4.41 34.86
CA ASP A 66 0.06 3.92 36.10
C ASP A 66 -0.68 4.42 37.35
N LYS A 67 -0.17 4.08 38.54
CA LYS A 67 -0.75 4.52 39.83
C LYS A 67 -0.81 6.05 40.00
N LYS A 68 -0.06 6.82 39.22
CA LYS A 68 -0.05 8.29 39.21
C LYS A 68 -0.96 8.87 38.11
N GLY A 69 -1.72 8.03 37.43
CA GLY A 69 -2.59 8.42 36.33
C GLY A 69 -1.81 8.74 35.05
N SER A 70 -0.52 8.39 34.97
CA SER A 70 0.35 8.75 33.84
C SER A 70 0.44 7.63 32.81
N PHE A 71 0.52 7.99 31.53
CA PHE A 71 0.77 7.04 30.44
C PHE A 71 1.80 7.59 29.45
N ILE A 72 2.42 6.69 28.70
CA ILE A 72 3.38 6.99 27.65
C ILE A 72 3.23 6.00 26.50
N GLN A 73 3.22 6.51 25.27
CA GLN A 73 3.25 5.72 24.05
C GLN A 73 4.31 6.28 23.11
N VAL A 74 5.33 5.49 22.86
CA VAL A 74 6.42 5.78 21.91
C VAL A 74 6.18 5.05 20.59
N GLY A 75 6.91 5.41 19.54
CA GLY A 75 6.85 4.68 18.27
C GLY A 75 5.71 5.10 17.34
N LEU A 76 5.09 6.26 17.58
CA LEU A 76 3.94 6.72 16.82
C LEU A 76 4.37 7.35 15.49
N ALA A 77 3.67 7.01 14.41
CA ALA A 77 3.86 7.65 13.11
C ALA A 77 3.41 9.12 13.17
N SER A 78 3.98 9.98 12.34
CA SER A 78 3.54 11.38 12.24
C SER A 78 2.14 11.48 11.63
N GLY A 79 1.28 12.31 12.21
CA GLY A 79 -0.05 12.61 11.68
C GLY A 79 -1.15 12.70 12.74
N PRO A 80 -2.44 12.69 12.32
CA PRO A 80 -3.57 12.91 13.21
C PRO A 80 -3.93 11.65 14.02
N TYR A 81 -4.23 11.85 15.29
CA TYR A 81 -4.66 10.83 16.22
C TYR A 81 -5.92 11.27 16.96
N GLU A 82 -6.78 10.29 17.23
CA GLU A 82 -7.85 10.38 18.22
C GLU A 82 -7.38 9.57 19.44
N ILE A 83 -7.33 10.22 20.60
CA ILE A 83 -6.89 9.63 21.85
C ILE A 83 -8.09 9.57 22.78
N THR A 84 -8.49 8.36 23.13
CA THR A 84 -9.63 8.09 23.97
C THR A 84 -9.17 7.47 25.28
N VAL A 85 -9.56 8.07 26.39
CA VAL A 85 -9.31 7.55 27.73
C VAL A 85 -10.62 7.06 28.32
N SER A 86 -10.64 5.83 28.83
CA SER A 86 -11.77 5.26 29.57
C SER A 86 -11.38 4.60 30.88
N LYS A 87 -12.30 4.69 31.84
CA LYS A 87 -12.33 3.83 33.02
C LYS A 87 -13.77 3.65 33.47
N ASP A 88 -14.13 2.42 33.82
CA ASP A 88 -15.50 2.04 34.18
C ASP A 88 -16.49 2.50 33.09
N ASN A 89 -17.50 3.30 33.43
CA ASN A 89 -18.50 3.83 32.49
C ASN A 89 -18.19 5.24 31.97
N LEU A 90 -16.97 5.76 32.20
CA LEU A 90 -16.58 7.11 31.84
C LEU A 90 -15.57 7.08 30.69
N SER A 91 -15.71 8.01 29.74
CA SER A 91 -14.64 8.31 28.79
C SER A 91 -14.60 9.71 28.27
N THR A 92 -13.40 10.14 27.92
CA THR A 92 -13.15 11.38 27.23
C THR A 92 -12.22 11.15 26.04
N THR A 93 -12.41 11.93 24.99
CA THR A 93 -11.64 11.82 23.74
C THR A 93 -11.07 13.17 23.38
N GLN A 94 -9.81 13.19 22.95
CA GLN A 94 -9.15 14.36 22.39
C GLN A 94 -8.48 14.00 21.06
N ASN A 95 -8.55 14.93 20.10
CA ASN A 95 -7.83 14.82 18.84
C ASN A 95 -6.52 15.60 18.93
N ASN A 96 -5.41 15.00 18.49
CA ASN A 96 -4.12 15.69 18.43
C ASN A 96 -3.29 15.21 17.24
N ARG A 97 -2.22 15.92 16.92
CA ARG A 97 -1.26 15.57 15.88
C ARG A 97 0.09 15.23 16.52
N VAL A 98 0.65 14.09 16.13
CA VAL A 98 2.01 13.71 16.52
C VAL A 98 2.96 14.11 15.39
N SER A 99 4.05 14.77 15.75
CA SER A 99 5.13 15.11 14.81
C SER A 99 6.37 14.27 15.11
N VAL A 100 7.17 14.05 14.07
CA VAL A 100 8.44 13.35 14.14
C VAL A 100 9.36 14.02 15.17
N GLY A 101 9.96 13.23 16.07
CA GLY A 101 10.92 13.73 17.07
C GLY A 101 10.32 14.61 18.17
N SER A 102 8.99 14.75 18.22
CA SER A 102 8.27 15.53 19.23
C SER A 102 7.60 14.65 20.28
N THR A 103 7.43 15.21 21.48
CA THR A 103 6.57 14.65 22.53
C THR A 103 5.31 15.50 22.64
N THR A 104 4.16 14.91 22.36
CA THR A 104 2.86 15.52 22.60
C THR A 104 2.43 15.22 24.03
N GLU A 105 2.13 16.27 24.80
CA GLU A 105 1.65 16.16 26.18
C GLU A 105 0.15 16.40 26.25
N LEU A 106 -0.57 15.51 26.94
CA LEU A 106 -2.02 15.55 27.06
C LEU A 106 -2.45 15.42 28.52
N GLU A 107 -3.51 16.13 28.88
CA GLU A 107 -4.21 15.95 30.15
C GLU A 107 -5.68 15.64 29.90
N PHE A 108 -6.19 14.61 30.58
CA PHE A 108 -7.56 14.14 30.45
C PHE A 108 -8.26 14.21 31.81
N VAL A 109 -9.48 14.73 31.81
CA VAL A 109 -10.38 14.71 32.97
C VAL A 109 -11.49 13.69 32.70
N LEU A 110 -11.54 12.62 33.48
CA LEU A 110 -12.62 11.64 33.50
C LEU A 110 -13.69 12.10 34.51
N ALA A 111 -14.72 12.78 34.00
CA ALA A 111 -15.85 13.27 34.79
C ALA A 111 -17.20 12.74 34.25
N PRO A 112 -18.22 12.56 35.11
CA PRO A 112 -19.58 12.23 34.68
C PRO A 112 -20.13 13.31 33.74
N GLY A 113 -20.62 12.93 32.57
CA GLY A 113 -21.05 13.85 31.50
C GLY A 113 -20.19 13.78 30.24
N ALA A 114 -19.13 12.98 30.25
CA ALA A 114 -18.41 12.59 29.06
C ALA A 114 -19.11 11.37 28.42
N ALA A 115 -19.12 11.28 27.08
CA ALA A 115 -19.86 10.23 26.36
C ALA A 115 -19.52 8.83 26.91
N PRO A 116 -20.49 7.90 27.03
CA PRO A 116 -20.19 6.56 27.51
C PRO A 116 -19.21 5.87 26.55
N ASN A 117 -18.11 5.31 27.08
CA ASN A 117 -17.25 4.43 26.29
C ASN A 117 -17.65 2.98 26.43
N ALA A 118 -17.39 2.26 25.34
CA ALA A 118 -17.20 0.83 25.29
C ALA A 118 -16.31 0.34 26.45
N THR A 119 -16.83 -0.59 27.24
CA THR A 119 -16.13 -1.33 28.28
C THR A 119 -14.95 -2.15 27.71
N ALA A 120 -14.08 -2.70 28.56
CA ALA A 120 -13.04 -3.64 28.12
C ALA A 120 -13.63 -4.89 27.43
N GLU A 121 -14.86 -5.27 27.81
CA GLU A 121 -15.66 -6.28 27.14
C GLU A 121 -16.04 -5.81 25.73
N ASP A 122 -16.58 -4.59 25.61
CA ASP A 122 -16.98 -4.00 24.33
C ASP A 122 -15.80 -3.78 23.38
N ALA A 123 -14.61 -3.46 23.90
CA ALA A 123 -13.38 -3.38 23.12
C ALA A 123 -12.95 -4.76 22.60
N LYS A 124 -13.01 -5.81 23.43
CA LYS A 124 -12.76 -7.19 22.99
C LYS A 124 -13.79 -7.66 21.97
N ILE A 125 -15.07 -7.32 22.17
CA ILE A 125 -16.15 -7.61 21.24
C ILE A 125 -15.92 -6.87 19.92
N ALA A 126 -15.51 -5.60 19.96
CA ALA A 126 -15.17 -4.83 18.77
C ALA A 126 -13.94 -5.42 18.05
N ASP A 127 -12.92 -5.88 18.78
CA ASP A 127 -11.73 -6.51 18.22
C ASP A 127 -12.06 -7.87 17.59
N ALA A 128 -12.86 -8.68 18.28
CA ALA A 128 -13.36 -9.96 17.77
C ALA A 128 -14.25 -9.75 16.54
N LYS A 129 -15.11 -8.73 16.55
CA LYS A 129 -15.94 -8.35 15.40
C LYS A 129 -15.09 -7.88 14.22
N ARG A 130 -14.06 -7.06 14.45
CA ARG A 130 -13.11 -6.63 13.41
C ARG A 130 -12.34 -7.80 12.84
N LYS A 131 -11.84 -8.70 13.69
CA LYS A 131 -11.15 -9.92 13.26
C LYS A 131 -12.07 -10.82 12.46
N ALA A 132 -13.29 -11.09 12.95
CA ALA A 132 -14.26 -11.91 12.24
C ALA A 132 -14.61 -11.32 10.86
N LEU A 133 -14.70 -10.00 10.77
CA LEU A 133 -14.97 -9.31 9.51
C LEU A 133 -13.78 -9.34 8.55
N GLN A 134 -12.56 -9.22 9.07
CA GLN A 134 -11.34 -9.42 8.30
C GLN A 134 -11.23 -10.86 7.79
N ASP A 135 -11.54 -11.85 8.63
CA ASP A 135 -11.54 -13.27 8.26
C ASP A 135 -12.59 -13.54 7.15
N LYS A 136 -13.79 -12.95 7.25
CA LYS A 136 -14.81 -13.01 6.20
C LYS A 136 -14.33 -12.38 4.89
N TYR A 137 -13.72 -11.20 4.95
CA TYR A 137 -13.18 -10.51 3.76
C TYR A 137 -12.08 -11.34 3.07
N VAL A 138 -11.13 -11.89 3.84
CA VAL A 138 -10.06 -12.72 3.31
C VAL A 138 -10.61 -14.01 2.69
N ALA A 139 -11.57 -14.66 3.35
CA ALA A 139 -12.23 -15.84 2.80
C ALA A 139 -12.97 -15.51 1.49
N ALA A 140 -13.64 -14.36 1.43
CA ALA A 140 -14.33 -13.91 0.23
C ALA A 140 -13.39 -13.64 -0.95
N ILE A 141 -12.22 -13.02 -0.71
CA ILE A 141 -11.18 -12.89 -1.72
C ILE A 141 -10.67 -14.26 -2.16
N GLY A 142 -10.43 -15.18 -1.22
CA GLY A 142 -9.97 -16.53 -1.55
C GLY A 142 -10.92 -17.27 -2.50
N LEU A 143 -12.23 -17.03 -2.40
CA LEU A 143 -13.21 -17.54 -3.36
C LEU A 143 -13.05 -16.91 -4.74
N VAL A 144 -12.86 -15.59 -4.82
CA VAL A 144 -12.61 -14.88 -6.09
C VAL A 144 -11.34 -15.37 -6.77
N ASP A 145 -10.25 -15.51 -6.01
CA ASP A 145 -8.96 -15.98 -6.51
C ASP A 145 -9.03 -17.44 -6.98
N ALA A 146 -9.86 -18.26 -6.35
CA ALA A 146 -10.16 -19.63 -6.76
C ALA A 146 -11.11 -19.72 -7.99
N GLY A 147 -11.52 -18.59 -8.57
CA GLY A 147 -12.44 -18.54 -9.71
C GLY A 147 -13.91 -18.78 -9.33
N LYS A 148 -14.23 -18.91 -8.04
CA LYS A 148 -15.60 -19.07 -7.53
C LYS A 148 -16.28 -17.71 -7.39
N TYR A 149 -16.46 -17.05 -8.54
CA TYR A 149 -16.84 -15.65 -8.58
C TYR A 149 -18.19 -15.36 -7.92
N ASP A 150 -19.21 -16.19 -8.13
CA ASP A 150 -20.54 -15.97 -7.53
C ASP A 150 -20.52 -16.13 -6.00
N GLU A 151 -19.83 -17.16 -5.49
CA GLU A 151 -19.64 -17.37 -4.04
C GLU A 151 -18.86 -16.19 -3.43
N GLY A 152 -17.79 -15.74 -4.08
CA GLY A 152 -16.97 -14.61 -3.65
C GLY A 152 -17.73 -13.29 -3.62
N ILE A 153 -18.51 -13.00 -4.67
CA ILE A 153 -19.36 -11.79 -4.74
C ILE A 153 -20.41 -11.81 -3.63
N ALA A 154 -21.08 -12.95 -3.40
CA ALA A 154 -22.06 -13.08 -2.32
C ALA A 154 -21.41 -12.84 -0.94
N ALA A 155 -20.22 -13.40 -0.71
CA ALA A 155 -19.48 -13.21 0.53
C ALA A 155 -19.02 -11.76 0.74
N LEU A 156 -18.54 -11.08 -0.32
CA LEU A 156 -18.16 -9.67 -0.26
C LEU A 156 -19.37 -8.75 -0.01
N ASN A 157 -20.53 -9.07 -0.57
CA ASN A 157 -21.78 -8.34 -0.29
C ASN A 157 -22.24 -8.49 1.17
N ALA A 158 -22.03 -9.67 1.77
CA ALA A 158 -22.28 -9.86 3.20
C ALA A 158 -21.36 -8.98 4.06
N VAL A 159 -20.08 -8.87 3.69
CA VAL A 159 -19.12 -7.94 4.35
C VAL A 159 -19.58 -6.48 4.20
N ILE A 160 -20.04 -6.07 3.01
CA ILE A 160 -20.58 -4.72 2.78
C ILE A 160 -21.82 -4.46 3.66
N THR A 161 -22.71 -5.44 3.79
CA THR A 161 -23.92 -5.30 4.62
C THR A 161 -23.58 -5.10 6.10
N GLU A 162 -22.55 -5.79 6.60
CA GLU A 162 -22.09 -5.63 7.98
C GLU A 162 -21.33 -4.31 8.23
N LEU A 163 -20.67 -3.76 7.20
CA LEU A 163 -19.92 -2.50 7.26
C LEU A 163 -20.74 -1.25 6.90
N GLY A 164 -21.84 -1.41 6.18
CA GLY A 164 -22.56 -0.34 5.49
C GLY A 164 -21.88 0.07 4.16
N SER A 165 -20.56 0.20 4.12
CA SER A 165 -19.79 0.44 2.90
C SER A 165 -18.42 -0.22 2.94
N CYS A 166 -17.91 -0.65 1.78
CA CYS A 166 -16.57 -1.22 1.67
C CYS A 166 -16.03 -1.04 0.24
N ALA A 167 -15.23 0.00 0.03
CA ALA A 167 -14.68 0.33 -1.29
C ALA A 167 -13.80 -0.80 -1.85
N VAL A 168 -12.93 -1.38 -1.02
CA VAL A 168 -12.06 -2.52 -1.41
C VAL A 168 -12.86 -3.77 -1.75
N CYS A 169 -14.01 -4.00 -1.10
CA CYS A 169 -14.93 -5.08 -1.45
C CYS A 169 -15.56 -4.85 -2.83
N GLN A 170 -15.97 -3.62 -3.12
CA GLN A 170 -16.53 -3.24 -4.42
C GLN A 170 -15.51 -3.40 -5.56
N VAL A 171 -14.22 -3.08 -5.32
CA VAL A 171 -13.15 -3.37 -6.29
C VAL A 171 -13.09 -4.88 -6.58
N LYS A 172 -13.07 -5.72 -5.55
CA LYS A 172 -12.97 -7.18 -5.73
C LYS A 172 -14.22 -7.81 -6.37
N ILE A 173 -15.41 -7.26 -6.11
CA ILE A 173 -16.64 -7.64 -6.83
C ILE A 173 -16.50 -7.28 -8.31
N GLY A 174 -16.02 -6.08 -8.62
CA GLY A 174 -15.78 -5.64 -10.00
C GLY A 174 -14.78 -6.55 -10.72
N ASP A 175 -13.69 -6.94 -10.05
CA ASP A 175 -12.69 -7.87 -10.59
C ASP A 175 -13.34 -9.22 -10.95
N ALA A 176 -14.15 -9.78 -10.04
CA ALA A 176 -14.86 -11.02 -10.25
C ALA A 176 -15.86 -10.93 -11.43
N GLN A 177 -16.65 -9.86 -11.50
CA GLN A 177 -17.60 -9.62 -12.60
C GLN A 177 -16.88 -9.47 -13.93
N TRP A 178 -15.75 -8.76 -13.96
CA TRP A 178 -14.97 -8.60 -15.18
C TRP A 178 -14.39 -9.92 -15.66
N LYS A 179 -13.89 -10.77 -14.75
CA LYS A 179 -13.41 -12.12 -15.08
C LYS A 179 -14.52 -13.04 -15.60
N LYS A 180 -15.77 -12.83 -15.15
CA LYS A 180 -16.96 -13.50 -15.72
C LYS A 180 -17.37 -12.96 -17.09
N GLY A 181 -16.79 -11.84 -17.54
CA GLY A 181 -17.15 -11.16 -18.78
C GLY A 181 -18.32 -10.18 -18.64
N ASP A 182 -18.83 -9.95 -17.43
CA ASP A 182 -19.87 -8.95 -17.17
C ASP A 182 -19.23 -7.57 -16.95
N GLU A 183 -18.87 -6.93 -18.06
CA GLU A 183 -18.18 -5.64 -18.06
C GLU A 183 -19.07 -4.50 -17.54
N ALA A 184 -20.39 -4.58 -17.74
CA ALA A 184 -21.32 -3.57 -17.28
C ALA A 184 -21.46 -3.60 -15.75
N ALA A 185 -21.57 -4.80 -15.16
CA ALA A 185 -21.58 -4.95 -13.72
C ALA A 185 -20.24 -4.53 -13.11
N ALA A 186 -19.12 -4.93 -13.72
CA ALA A 186 -17.79 -4.53 -13.26
C ALA A 186 -17.62 -3.00 -13.21
N GLU A 187 -18.06 -2.31 -14.28
CA GLU A 187 -18.04 -0.84 -14.32
C GLU A 187 -18.84 -0.23 -13.16
N ALA A 188 -20.04 -0.75 -12.90
CA ALA A 188 -20.89 -0.28 -11.80
C ALA A 188 -20.22 -0.48 -10.43
N SER A 189 -19.57 -1.63 -10.21
CA SER A 189 -18.86 -1.92 -8.97
C SER A 189 -17.61 -1.06 -8.78
N TYR A 190 -16.82 -0.80 -9.82
CA TYR A 190 -15.68 0.14 -9.72
C TYR A 190 -16.14 1.57 -9.44
N LYS A 191 -17.25 2.02 -10.04
CA LYS A 191 -17.87 3.32 -9.72
C LYS A 191 -18.38 3.37 -8.28
N ALA A 192 -18.99 2.28 -7.79
CA ALA A 192 -19.41 2.17 -6.39
C ALA A 192 -18.21 2.21 -5.43
N ALA A 193 -17.07 1.61 -5.80
CA ALA A 193 -15.84 1.71 -5.03
C ALA A 193 -15.33 3.16 -4.92
N ILE A 194 -15.35 3.91 -6.03
CA ILE A 194 -14.98 5.33 -6.07
C ILE A 194 -15.94 6.18 -5.23
N ALA A 195 -17.24 5.91 -5.30
CA ALA A 195 -18.24 6.61 -4.50
C ALA A 195 -18.07 6.35 -2.99
N ALA A 196 -17.65 5.13 -2.62
CA ALA A 196 -17.40 4.75 -1.24
C ALA A 196 -16.08 5.32 -0.70
N ASP A 197 -15.01 5.33 -1.50
CA ASP A 197 -13.75 5.99 -1.17
C ASP A 197 -13.05 6.53 -2.44
N PRO A 198 -13.08 7.85 -2.68
CA PRO A 198 -12.49 8.47 -3.87
C PRO A 198 -10.96 8.59 -3.81
N LYS A 199 -10.30 8.08 -2.76
CA LYS A 199 -8.83 8.17 -2.60
C LYS A 199 -8.11 6.87 -2.96
N ILE A 200 -8.84 5.81 -3.31
CA ILE A 200 -8.24 4.53 -3.67
C ILE A 200 -7.81 4.56 -5.14
N ALA A 201 -6.50 4.67 -5.38
CA ALA A 201 -5.92 4.66 -6.72
C ALA A 201 -6.29 3.39 -7.52
N GLU A 202 -6.37 2.23 -6.86
CA GLU A 202 -6.75 0.95 -7.48
C GLU A 202 -8.12 1.03 -8.17
N SER A 203 -9.12 1.65 -7.56
CA SER A 203 -10.47 1.77 -8.13
C SER A 203 -10.47 2.49 -9.48
N TYR A 204 -9.67 3.57 -9.59
CA TYR A 204 -9.49 4.30 -10.84
C TYR A 204 -8.66 3.52 -11.85
N GLY A 205 -7.62 2.80 -11.39
CA GLY A 205 -6.80 1.95 -12.25
C GLY A 205 -7.58 0.80 -12.90
N GLN A 206 -8.49 0.17 -12.15
CA GLN A 206 -9.35 -0.89 -12.68
C GLN A 206 -10.35 -0.33 -13.69
N LEU A 207 -10.98 0.81 -13.39
CA LEU A 207 -11.90 1.46 -14.32
C LEU A 207 -11.19 1.91 -15.60
N ALA A 208 -9.97 2.43 -15.49
CA ALA A 208 -9.13 2.77 -16.65
C ALA A 208 -8.86 1.55 -17.53
N SER A 209 -8.51 0.42 -16.91
CA SER A 209 -8.21 -0.83 -17.62
C SER A 209 -9.46 -1.39 -18.32
N LEU A 210 -10.62 -1.31 -17.68
CA LEU A 210 -11.91 -1.69 -18.26
C LEU A 210 -12.26 -0.80 -19.46
N TYR A 211 -12.15 0.52 -19.32
CA TYR A 211 -12.40 1.48 -20.41
C TYR A 211 -11.43 1.31 -21.58
N ASN A 212 -10.17 1.00 -21.31
CA ASN A 212 -9.19 0.68 -22.35
C ASN A 212 -9.60 -0.55 -23.16
N LYS A 213 -10.06 -1.62 -22.48
CA LYS A 213 -10.58 -2.82 -23.14
C LYS A 213 -11.81 -2.51 -24.01
N GLN A 214 -12.69 -1.63 -23.52
CA GLN A 214 -13.86 -1.15 -24.25
C GLN A 214 -13.53 -0.16 -25.38
N LYS A 215 -12.24 0.18 -25.58
CA LYS A 215 -11.76 1.21 -26.52
C LYS A 215 -12.30 2.62 -26.21
N LYS A 216 -12.80 2.85 -25.00
CA LYS A 216 -13.19 4.17 -24.47
C LYS A 216 -11.92 4.89 -23.98
N PHE A 217 -11.08 5.25 -24.93
CA PHE A 217 -9.70 5.60 -24.64
C PHE A 217 -9.53 6.91 -23.87
N ASP A 218 -10.39 7.91 -24.11
CA ASP A 218 -10.35 9.17 -23.38
C ASP A 218 -10.77 8.99 -21.92
N ASP A 219 -11.82 8.20 -21.67
CA ASP A 219 -12.25 7.83 -20.32
C ASP A 219 -11.17 7.02 -19.60
N ALA A 220 -10.52 6.08 -20.32
CA ALA A 220 -9.41 5.31 -19.79
C ALA A 220 -8.23 6.21 -19.36
N ALA A 221 -7.86 7.17 -20.20
CA ALA A 221 -6.80 8.13 -19.91
C ALA A 221 -7.15 9.01 -18.70
N ALA A 222 -8.40 9.51 -18.61
CA ALA A 222 -8.85 10.31 -17.48
C ALA A 222 -8.78 9.53 -16.14
N MET A 223 -9.28 8.29 -16.14
CA MET A 223 -9.24 7.45 -14.93
C MET A 223 -7.79 7.07 -14.56
N SER A 224 -6.95 6.77 -15.54
CA SER A 224 -5.55 6.43 -15.29
C SER A 224 -4.74 7.62 -14.78
N ALA A 225 -5.02 8.83 -15.26
CA ALA A 225 -4.43 10.06 -14.72
C ALA A 225 -4.81 10.27 -13.25
N LYS A 226 -6.08 10.01 -12.89
CA LYS A 226 -6.54 10.10 -11.51
C LYS A 226 -5.90 9.03 -10.61
N ALA A 227 -5.75 7.80 -11.10
CA ALA A 227 -5.04 6.73 -10.39
C ALA A 227 -3.59 7.15 -10.08
N ASN A 228 -2.89 7.76 -11.04
CA ASN A 228 -1.52 8.24 -10.85
C ASN A 228 -1.42 9.42 -9.86
N GLU A 229 -2.34 10.39 -9.95
CA GLU A 229 -2.43 11.50 -8.99
C GLU A 229 -2.54 10.98 -7.55
N LEU A 230 -3.39 9.96 -7.33
CA LEU A 230 -3.62 9.36 -6.01
C LEU A 230 -2.45 8.47 -5.56
N ALA A 231 -1.81 7.74 -6.49
CA ALA A 231 -0.65 6.90 -6.18
C ALA A 231 0.60 7.71 -5.83
N GLY A 232 0.78 8.89 -6.46
CA GLY A 232 1.86 9.84 -6.17
C GLY A 232 1.77 10.50 -4.79
N ALA A 233 0.63 10.37 -4.09
CA ALA A 233 0.38 11.02 -2.80
C ALA A 233 0.80 10.22 -1.55
N GLY A 234 1.43 9.03 -1.67
CA GLY A 234 2.04 8.39 -0.48
C GLY A 234 2.26 6.88 -0.45
N THR A 235 2.80 6.24 -1.48
CA THR A 235 3.25 4.83 -1.34
C THR A 235 4.69 4.63 -1.81
N ALA A 236 5.55 4.24 -0.86
CA ALA A 236 6.79 3.53 -1.15
C ALA A 236 6.44 2.05 -1.32
N GLY A 237 6.56 1.53 -2.54
CA GLY A 237 6.35 0.13 -2.88
C GLY A 237 5.35 -0.10 -4.02
N GLY A 238 5.86 -0.36 -5.22
CA GLY A 238 5.14 -1.01 -6.34
C GLY A 238 4.06 -0.21 -7.09
N GLY A 239 3.50 0.86 -6.51
CA GLY A 239 2.30 1.51 -7.05
C GLY A 239 2.49 2.51 -8.21
N ASN A 240 3.71 3.00 -8.47
CA ASN A 240 3.92 4.04 -9.49
C ASN A 240 4.28 3.45 -10.87
N ALA A 241 5.25 2.53 -10.94
CA ALA A 241 5.69 1.97 -12.22
C ALA A 241 4.57 1.22 -12.97
N SER A 242 3.78 0.39 -12.28
CA SER A 242 2.68 -0.36 -12.89
C SER A 242 1.54 0.54 -13.38
N VAL A 243 1.25 1.64 -12.67
CA VAL A 243 0.23 2.60 -13.09
C VAL A 243 0.69 3.37 -14.32
N ILE A 244 1.93 3.87 -14.32
CA ILE A 244 2.54 4.53 -15.48
C ILE A 244 2.65 3.57 -16.67
N PHE A 245 3.01 2.31 -16.44
CA PHE A 245 3.00 1.28 -17.47
C PHE A 245 1.60 1.12 -18.11
N ASN A 246 0.55 1.02 -17.29
CA ASN A 246 -0.82 0.92 -17.78
C ASN A 246 -1.25 2.17 -18.57
N GLN A 247 -0.78 3.37 -18.19
CA GLN A 247 -0.96 4.58 -19.02
C GLN A 247 -0.31 4.42 -20.40
N GLY A 248 0.90 3.88 -20.45
CA GLY A 248 1.57 3.55 -21.70
C GLY A 248 0.76 2.59 -22.58
N ILE A 249 0.17 1.55 -21.99
CA ILE A 249 -0.71 0.62 -22.71
C ILE A 249 -1.96 1.32 -23.26
N ILE A 250 -2.55 2.26 -22.51
CA ILE A 250 -3.69 3.06 -22.98
C ILE A 250 -3.28 3.89 -24.20
N PHE A 251 -2.16 4.61 -24.14
CA PHE A 251 -1.66 5.39 -25.28
C PHE A 251 -1.28 4.51 -26.47
N TRP A 252 -0.69 3.34 -26.21
CA TRP A 252 -0.37 2.36 -27.24
C TRP A 252 -1.63 1.92 -28.00
N ASN A 253 -2.69 1.59 -27.27
CA ASN A 253 -3.97 1.19 -27.87
C ASN A 253 -4.70 2.35 -28.59
N GLN A 254 -4.41 3.59 -28.22
CA GLN A 254 -4.82 4.80 -28.96
C GLN A 254 -3.99 5.05 -30.23
N SER A 255 -3.00 4.21 -30.54
CA SER A 255 -1.99 4.45 -31.58
C SER A 255 -1.15 5.72 -31.35
N LYS A 256 -1.12 6.25 -30.12
CA LYS A 256 -0.29 7.37 -29.69
C LYS A 256 1.06 6.85 -29.21
N VAL A 257 1.83 6.33 -30.15
CA VAL A 257 3.09 5.62 -29.89
C VAL A 257 4.13 6.50 -29.17
N PRO A 258 4.34 7.78 -29.54
CA PRO A 258 5.29 8.64 -28.83
C PRO A 258 4.93 8.83 -27.35
N GLU A 259 3.65 9.05 -27.05
CA GLU A 259 3.16 9.18 -25.67
C GLU A 259 3.28 7.85 -24.91
N ALA A 260 2.98 6.73 -25.56
CA ALA A 260 3.15 5.39 -24.99
C ALA A 260 4.61 5.12 -24.61
N LYS A 261 5.55 5.43 -25.52
CA LYS A 261 6.98 5.32 -25.28
C LYS A 261 7.41 6.10 -24.05
N ALA A 262 7.01 7.37 -23.95
CA ALA A 262 7.36 8.21 -22.81
C ALA A 262 6.91 7.60 -21.47
N GLN A 263 5.71 7.01 -21.43
CA GLN A 263 5.23 6.30 -20.24
C GLN A 263 6.04 5.01 -19.97
N PHE A 264 6.32 4.20 -20.98
CA PHE A 264 7.15 2.99 -20.79
C PHE A 264 8.56 3.31 -20.31
N GLU A 265 9.19 4.37 -20.83
CA GLU A 265 10.49 4.86 -20.36
C GLU A 265 10.43 5.31 -18.90
N GLN A 266 9.38 6.03 -18.52
CA GLN A 266 9.16 6.42 -17.13
C GLN A 266 8.92 5.21 -16.22
N ALA A 267 8.14 4.22 -16.65
CA ALA A 267 7.90 2.99 -15.90
C ALA A 267 9.21 2.22 -15.67
N VAL A 268 10.03 2.04 -16.71
CA VAL A 268 11.35 1.40 -16.61
C VAL A 268 12.31 2.20 -15.71
N LYS A 269 12.23 3.53 -15.71
CA LYS A 269 13.03 4.37 -14.82
C LYS A 269 12.64 4.22 -13.35
N ILE A 270 11.34 4.07 -13.06
CA ILE A 270 10.82 3.89 -11.70
C ILE A 270 11.10 2.48 -11.19
N ASP A 271 10.81 1.47 -12.02
CA ASP A 271 11.07 0.06 -11.73
C ASP A 271 11.80 -0.59 -12.92
N PRO A 272 13.14 -0.66 -12.86
CA PRO A 272 13.94 -1.31 -13.89
C PRO A 272 13.70 -2.83 -14.00
N THR A 273 13.00 -3.45 -13.04
CA THR A 273 12.71 -4.88 -13.01
C THR A 273 11.34 -5.23 -13.58
N LEU A 274 10.52 -4.23 -13.92
CA LEU A 274 9.23 -4.42 -14.57
C LEU A 274 9.42 -4.89 -16.02
N ALA A 275 9.49 -6.22 -16.20
CA ALA A 275 9.83 -6.85 -17.47
C ALA A 275 8.92 -6.37 -18.62
N ASP A 276 7.60 -6.36 -18.42
CA ASP A 276 6.65 -5.98 -19.47
C ASP A 276 6.87 -4.54 -19.95
N ALA A 277 7.29 -3.61 -19.09
CA ALA A 277 7.62 -2.24 -19.50
C ALA A 277 8.81 -2.20 -20.47
N HIS A 278 9.82 -3.07 -20.29
CA HIS A 278 10.91 -3.21 -21.27
C HIS A 278 10.44 -3.77 -22.60
N TYR A 279 9.56 -4.79 -22.59
CA TYR A 279 9.00 -5.34 -23.83
C TYR A 279 8.24 -4.27 -24.63
N TRP A 280 7.33 -3.55 -23.98
CA TRP A 280 6.52 -2.53 -24.65
C TRP A 280 7.32 -1.29 -25.06
N LEU A 281 8.37 -0.93 -24.30
CA LEU A 281 9.35 0.05 -24.74
C LEU A 281 10.09 -0.40 -26.01
N GLY A 282 10.47 -1.68 -26.10
CA GLY A 282 11.05 -2.27 -27.30
C GLY A 282 10.10 -2.16 -28.50
N MET A 283 8.84 -2.51 -28.32
CA MET A 283 7.80 -2.39 -29.35
C MET A 283 7.62 -0.94 -29.83
N ALA A 284 7.61 0.03 -28.91
CA ALA A 284 7.52 1.44 -29.26
C ALA A 284 8.74 1.93 -30.06
N ARG A 285 9.95 1.50 -29.69
CA ARG A 285 11.17 1.83 -30.42
C ARG A 285 11.24 1.20 -31.80
N VAL A 286 10.74 -0.02 -31.99
CA VAL A 286 10.57 -0.63 -33.32
C VAL A 286 9.68 0.23 -34.20
N ASN A 287 8.55 0.70 -33.66
CA ASN A 287 7.60 1.53 -34.41
C ASN A 287 8.20 2.88 -34.84
N GLU A 288 9.06 3.48 -34.01
CA GLU A 288 9.79 4.71 -34.31
C GLU A 288 11.05 4.50 -35.17
N GLY A 289 11.47 3.26 -35.43
CA GLY A 289 12.69 2.95 -36.19
C GLY A 289 13.99 2.95 -35.38
N ASP A 290 13.94 3.11 -34.05
CA ASP A 290 15.09 3.02 -33.14
C ASP A 290 15.45 1.54 -32.87
N MET A 291 16.03 0.89 -33.88
CA MET A 291 16.41 -0.53 -33.80
C MET A 291 17.47 -0.81 -32.71
N PRO A 292 18.51 0.01 -32.51
CA PRO A 292 19.46 -0.20 -31.42
C PRO A 292 18.81 -0.13 -30.04
N GLY A 293 17.94 0.87 -29.81
CA GLY A 293 17.23 1.00 -28.55
C GLY A 293 16.19 -0.10 -28.34
N ALA A 294 15.53 -0.56 -29.40
CA ALA A 294 14.61 -1.71 -29.36
C ALA A 294 15.33 -2.99 -28.94
N LYS A 295 16.50 -3.26 -29.53
CA LYS A 295 17.35 -4.41 -29.18
C LYS A 295 17.69 -4.43 -27.70
N ALA A 296 18.20 -3.31 -27.18
CA ALA A 296 18.55 -3.20 -25.76
C ALA A 296 17.33 -3.48 -24.83
N SER A 297 16.16 -2.97 -25.19
CA SER A 297 14.93 -3.20 -24.42
C SER A 297 14.48 -4.67 -24.43
N PHE A 298 14.49 -5.33 -25.60
CA PHE A 298 14.10 -6.75 -25.68
C PHE A 298 15.10 -7.68 -24.99
N GLU A 299 16.40 -7.39 -25.08
CA GLU A 299 17.44 -8.12 -24.33
C GLU A 299 17.20 -8.03 -22.82
N GLN A 300 16.88 -6.83 -22.32
CA GLN A 300 16.58 -6.62 -20.91
C GLN A 300 15.28 -7.32 -20.49
N TYR A 301 14.23 -7.29 -21.33
CA TYR A 301 13.00 -8.07 -21.09
C TYR A 301 13.31 -9.58 -20.98
N LEU A 302 14.06 -10.15 -21.92
CA LEU A 302 14.40 -11.58 -21.90
C LEU A 302 15.31 -11.97 -20.74
N LYS A 303 16.13 -11.05 -20.24
CA LYS A 303 16.92 -11.25 -19.01
C LYS A 303 16.03 -11.34 -17.78
N LEU A 304 15.00 -10.49 -17.69
CA LEU A 304 14.08 -10.44 -16.55
C LEU A 304 13.02 -11.56 -16.60
N ALA A 305 12.53 -11.89 -17.79
CA ALA A 305 11.44 -12.84 -18.02
C ALA A 305 11.76 -13.77 -19.21
N PRO A 306 12.75 -14.69 -19.06
CA PRO A 306 13.21 -15.56 -20.15
C PRO A 306 12.13 -16.51 -20.70
N THR A 307 11.11 -16.79 -19.90
CA THR A 307 9.93 -17.60 -20.23
C THR A 307 8.62 -16.81 -20.10
N GLY A 308 8.68 -15.47 -20.14
CA GLY A 308 7.51 -14.60 -20.06
C GLY A 308 6.60 -14.71 -21.30
N GLN A 309 5.37 -14.19 -21.19
CA GLN A 309 4.35 -14.28 -22.25
C GLN A 309 4.85 -13.78 -23.61
N HIS A 310 5.67 -12.75 -23.64
CA HIS A 310 6.20 -12.14 -24.85
C HIS A 310 7.59 -12.66 -25.27
N ALA A 311 8.14 -13.69 -24.60
CA ALA A 311 9.52 -14.14 -24.82
C ALA A 311 9.77 -14.64 -26.25
N ALA A 312 8.83 -15.40 -26.83
CA ALA A 312 8.97 -15.88 -28.21
C ALA A 312 8.96 -14.72 -29.21
N THR A 313 8.04 -13.76 -29.05
CA THR A 313 7.95 -12.57 -29.91
C THR A 313 9.20 -11.70 -29.80
N ALA A 314 9.68 -11.44 -28.58
CA ALA A 314 10.89 -10.64 -28.35
C ALA A 314 12.12 -11.28 -29.02
N LYS A 315 12.29 -12.61 -28.92
CA LYS A 315 13.37 -13.34 -29.62
C LYS A 315 13.26 -13.20 -31.14
N GLY A 316 12.07 -13.43 -31.70
CA GLY A 316 11.86 -13.31 -33.14
C GLY A 316 12.14 -11.90 -33.68
N ILE A 317 11.79 -10.86 -32.92
CA ILE A 317 12.14 -9.48 -33.30
C ILE A 317 13.65 -9.25 -33.19
N LEU A 318 14.30 -9.69 -32.11
CA LEU A 318 15.75 -9.56 -31.94
C LEU A 318 16.52 -10.22 -33.08
N ASP A 319 16.12 -11.41 -33.52
CA ASP A 319 16.74 -12.12 -34.64
C ASP A 319 16.59 -11.37 -35.98
N SER A 320 15.57 -10.52 -36.09
CA SER A 320 15.32 -9.69 -37.29
C SER A 320 16.08 -8.35 -37.27
N ILE A 321 16.53 -7.89 -36.09
CA ILE A 321 17.32 -6.67 -35.94
C ILE A 321 18.78 -7.01 -36.21
N LYS A 322 19.26 -6.64 -37.42
CA LYS A 322 20.65 -6.84 -37.86
C LYS A 322 21.62 -5.88 -37.16
#